data_AF-A7GUQ9-F1
#
_entry.id   AF-A7GUQ9-F1
#
_cell.length_a   1.000
_cell.length_b   1.000
_cell.length_c   1.000
_cell.angle_alpha   90.00
_cell.angle_beta   90.00
_cell.angle_gamma   90.00
#
_symmetry.space_group_name_H-M   'P 1'
#
loop_
_entity.id
_entity.type
_entity.pdbx_description
1 polymer ?
#
loop_
_entity_poly.entity_id
_entity_poly.type
_entity_poly.pdbx_seq_one_letter_code
_entity_poly.pdbx_strand_id
1 'polypeptide(L)' 'MEHKTKITIGDYVQFSYRKNPNLQLTGYVVSVLQNTIVVDDVRQVVKHGCYNKVIHKLIKNNVS' A
#
# COMPACT_ATOMS: atom_id res chain seq x y z
N MET A 1 -7.89 20.76 2.39
CA MET A 1 -8.05 19.77 3.47
C MET A 1 -7.86 18.41 2.83
N GLU A 2 -6.83 17.69 3.24
CA GLU A 2 -6.36 16.46 2.61
C GLU A 2 -7.48 15.41 2.59
N HIS A 3 -7.89 14.97 1.40
CA HIS A 3 -8.80 13.84 1.26
C HIS A 3 -8.08 12.61 1.80
N LYS A 4 -8.25 12.35 3.11
CA LYS A 4 -7.70 11.18 3.78
C LYS A 4 -8.50 9.98 3.29
N THR A 5 -8.12 9.47 2.12
CA THR A 5 -8.74 8.29 1.51
C THR A 5 -8.76 7.19 2.56
N LYS A 6 -9.95 6.78 2.99
CA LYS A 6 -10.12 5.76 4.03
C LYS A 6 -9.53 4.46 3.49
N ILE A 7 -8.41 4.04 4.08
CA ILE A 7 -7.76 2.77 3.75
C ILE A 7 -8.48 1.63 4.47
N THR A 8 -8.67 0.54 3.74
CA THR A 8 -9.28 -0.69 4.22
C THR A 8 -8.35 -1.87 3.97
N ILE A 9 -8.54 -2.95 4.74
CA ILE A 9 -7.85 -4.22 4.50
C ILE A 9 -8.18 -4.71 3.08
N GLY A 10 -7.18 -5.15 2.35
CA GLY A 10 -7.27 -5.55 0.93
C GLY A 10 -6.96 -4.42 -0.06
N ASP A 11 -6.79 -3.17 0.39
CA ASP A 11 -6.36 -2.10 -0.50
C ASP A 11 -4.91 -2.33 -0.98
N TYR A 12 -4.65 -1.99 -2.24
CA TYR A 12 -3.31 -2.01 -2.80
C TYR A 12 -2.67 -0.64 -2.64
N VAL A 13 -1.47 -0.60 -2.04
CA VAL A 13 -0.77 0.64 -1.71
C VAL A 13 0.67 0.62 -2.19
N GLN A 14 1.21 1.81 -2.49
CA GLN A 14 2.60 2.04 -2.88
C GLN A 14 3.27 2.98 -1.89
N PHE A 15 4.49 2.66 -1.46
CA PHE A 15 5.25 3.46 -0.51
C PHE A 15 6.77 3.32 -0.73
N SER A 16 7.54 4.31 -0.29
CA SER A 16 9.01 4.27 -0.35
C SER A 16 9.59 3.33 0.71
N TYR A 17 10.57 2.52 0.33
CA TYR A 17 11.26 1.65 1.27
C TYR A 17 12.12 2.45 2.26
N ARG A 18 12.01 2.12 3.55
CA ARG A 18 12.65 2.90 4.63
C ARG A 18 14.17 3.02 4.50
N LYS A 19 14.85 1.97 4.04
CA LYS A 19 16.33 1.97 3.90
C LYS A 19 16.80 2.55 2.57
N ASN A 20 15.93 2.59 1.56
CA ASN A 20 16.25 3.11 0.24
C ASN A 20 15.03 3.84 -0.32
N PRO A 21 14.94 5.18 -0.17
CA PRO A 21 13.77 5.95 -0.58
C PRO A 21 13.54 5.94 -2.10
N ASN A 22 14.57 5.62 -2.89
CA ASN A 22 14.46 5.47 -4.35
C ASN A 22 13.78 4.15 -4.74
N LEU A 23 13.75 3.17 -3.85
CA LEU A 23 13.03 1.92 -4.05
C LEU A 23 11.58 2.10 -3.58
N GLN A 24 10.64 1.98 -4.51
CA GLN A 24 9.22 1.96 -4.18
C GLN A 24 8.73 0.52 -4.09
N LEU A 25 7.93 0.25 -3.07
CA LEU A 25 7.34 -1.05 -2.81
C LEU A 25 5.83 -0.94 -2.90
N THR A 26 5.21 -2.04 -3.29
CA THR A 26 3.76 -2.15 -3.45
C THR A 26 3.25 -3.39 -2.76
N GLY A 27 2.04 -3.35 -2.23
CA GLY A 27 1.42 -4.54 -1.68
C GLY A 27 0.03 -4.30 -1.12
N TYR A 28 -0.59 -5.38 -0.65
CA TYR A 28 -1.91 -5.36 -0.04
C TYR A 28 -1.86 -5.03 1.44
N VAL A 29 -2.76 -4.17 1.89
CA VAL A 29 -2.97 -3.86 3.30
C VAL A 29 -3.60 -5.07 3.99
N VAL A 30 -2.91 -5.66 4.96
CA VAL A 30 -3.40 -6.80 5.76
C VAL A 30 -3.90 -6.39 7.13
N SER A 31 -3.49 -5.20 7.60
CA SER A 31 -4.00 -4.65 8.87
C SER A 31 -3.95 -3.12 8.84
N VAL A 32 -4.94 -2.49 9.46
CA VAL A 32 -5.04 -1.04 9.64
C VAL A 32 -5.04 -0.76 11.13
N LEU A 33 -3.99 -0.09 11.59
CA LEU A 33 -3.83 0.37 12.96
C LEU A 33 -4.18 1.86 13.05
N GLN A 34 -4.16 2.45 14.24
CA GLN A 34 -4.56 3.84 14.46
C GLN A 34 -3.70 4.85 13.66
N ASN A 35 -2.40 4.55 13.49
CA ASN A 35 -1.42 5.47 12.88
C ASN A 35 -0.63 4.83 11.73
N THR A 36 -0.81 3.53 11.50
CA THR A 36 0.01 2.74 10.59
C THR A 36 -0.83 1.69 9.88
N ILE A 37 -0.30 1.17 8.78
CA ILE A 37 -0.82 0.01 8.06
C ILE A 37 0.24 -1.08 8.03
N VAL A 38 -0.18 -2.33 7.90
CA VAL A 38 0.71 -3.47 7.68
C VAL A 38 0.46 -3.99 6.26
N VAL A 39 1.54 -4.20 5.50
CA VAL A 39 1.49 -4.64 4.09
C VAL A 39 2.12 -6.02 3.93
N ASP A 40 1.43 -6.94 3.23
CA ASP A 40 1.68 -8.39 3.23
C ASP A 40 3.07 -8.80 2.71
N ASP A 41 3.54 -8.20 1.61
CA ASP A 41 4.70 -8.68 0.83
C ASP A 41 5.99 -8.80 1.66
N VAL A 42 6.08 -8.08 2.79
CA VAL A 42 7.21 -8.11 3.73
C VAL A 42 6.81 -7.80 5.19
N ARG A 43 5.52 -7.91 5.53
CA ARG A 43 4.94 -7.44 6.82
C ARG A 43 5.43 -6.04 7.22
N GLN A 44 5.52 -5.15 6.24
CA GLN A 44 6.04 -3.81 6.50
C GLN A 44 5.00 -2.93 7.17
N VAL A 45 5.43 -2.22 8.21
CA VAL A 45 4.62 -1.24 8.93
C VAL A 45 4.88 0.15 8.35
N VAL A 46 3.86 0.75 7.74
CA VAL A 46 3.94 2.06 7.08
C VAL A 46 3.05 3.06 7.82
N LYS A 47 3.53 4.28 8.03
CA LYS A 47 2.74 5.35 8.66
C LYS A 47 1.64 5.87 7.73
N HIS A 48 0.50 6.26 8.31
CA HIS A 48 -0.54 6.97 7.57
C HIS A 48 0.00 8.24 6.92
N GLY A 49 -0.35 8.45 5.64
CA GLY A 49 0.14 9.57 4.82
C GLY A 49 1.47 9.29 4.10
N CYS A 50 2.16 8.18 4.39
CA CYS A 50 3.43 7.81 3.73
C CYS A 50 3.25 6.76 2.63
N TYR A 51 2.05 6.64 2.07
CA TYR A 51 1.73 5.71 0.99
C TYR A 51 0.65 6.32 0.10
N ASN A 52 0.60 5.85 -1.14
CA ASN A 52 -0.44 6.19 -2.09
C ASN A 52 -1.32 4.95 -2.31
N LYS A 53 -2.64 5.13 -2.31
CA LYS A 53 -3.56 4.08 -2.75
C LYS A 53 -3.44 3.95 -4.26
N VAL A 54 -3.19 2.73 -4.73
CA VAL A 54 -3.07 2.44 -6.16
C VAL A 54 -4.24 1.58 -6.56
N ILE A 55 -4.89 1.92 -7.68
CA ILE A 55 -5.85 1.01 -8.29
C ILE A 55 -5.03 -0.11 -8.92
N HIS A 56 -5.02 -1.27 -8.28
CA HIS A 56 -4.47 -2.46 -8.90
C HIS A 56 -5.44 -2.87 -10.01
N LYS A 57 -5.24 -2.30 -11.21
CA LYS A 57 -5.90 -2.77 -12.42
C LYS A 57 -5.30 -4.15 -12.63
N LEU A 58 -5.98 -5.19 -12.14
CA LEU A 58 -5.69 -6.56 -12.50
C LEU A 58 -5.73 -6.57 -14.02
N ILE A 59 -4.57 -6.49 -14.67
CA ILE A 59 -4.48 -6.85 -16.07
C ILE A 59 -4.77 -8.34 -16.01
N LYS A 60 -6.04 -8.69 -16.22
CA LYS A 60 -6.44 -10.03 -16.63
C LYS A 60 -5.68 -10.24 -17.93
N ASN A 61 -4.45 -10.73 -17.83
CA ASN A 61 -3.83 -11.43 -18.92
C ASN A 61 -4.73 -12.65 -19.09
N ASN A 62 -5.74 -12.51 -19.97
CA ASN A 62 -6.36 -13.66 -20.59
C ASN A 62 -5.20 -14.32 -21.34
N VAL A 63 -4.59 -15.31 -20.70
CA VAL A 63 -3.66 -16.21 -21.35
C VAL A 63 -4.54 -16.98 -22.34
N SER A 64 -4.56 -16.51 -23.60
CA SER A 64 -5.14 -17.24 -24.72
C SER A 64 -4.37 -18.53 -24.98
#